data_AF-A0A7X7BY83-F1
#
_entry.id   AF-A0A7X7BY83-F1
#
_cell.length_a   1.000
_cell.length_b   1.000
_cell.length_c   1.000
_cell.angle_alpha   90.00
_cell.angle_beta   90.00
_cell.angle_gamma   90.00
#
_symmetry.space_group_name_H-M   'P 1'
#
loop_
_entity.id
_entity.type
_entity.pdbx_description
1 polymer ?
#
loop_
_entity_poly.entity_id
_entity_poly.type
_entity_poly.pdbx_seq_one_letter_code
_entity_poly.pdbx_strand_id
1 'polypeptide(L)'
;MRLKVFKEFTQNLATLSKCRERKVAAIITDKDFTQVYSIGLNGGPKGLANCLCVVDGKYGCVHAEINCLVKNKCQDPDKVMFVTLAPCKQCAAAIINTPGGFSTVYYFEDWKEDTGLRLLRAAGIQVVKI
;
A
#
# COMPACT_ATOMS: atom_id res chain seq x y z
N MET A 1 4.60 -8.11 19.07
CA MET A 1 3.46 -7.31 19.58
C MET A 1 3.06 -6.19 18.61
N ARG A 2 3.94 -5.20 18.29
CA ARG A 2 3.59 -4.07 17.39
C ARG A 2 3.22 -4.47 15.96
N LEU A 3 4.00 -5.34 15.30
CA LEU A 3 3.69 -5.81 13.93
C LEU A 3 2.28 -6.39 13.80
N LYS A 4 1.85 -7.18 14.78
CA LYS A 4 0.49 -7.76 14.82
C LYS A 4 -0.57 -6.68 14.90
N VAL A 5 -0.40 -5.68 15.78
CA VAL A 5 -1.33 -4.55 15.92
C VAL A 5 -1.43 -3.77 14.61
N PHE A 6 -0.31 -3.49 13.95
CA PHE A 6 -0.31 -2.77 12.68
C PHE A 6 -0.90 -3.59 11.52
N LYS A 7 -0.71 -4.92 11.52
CA LYS A 7 -1.39 -5.83 10.60
C LYS A 7 -2.91 -5.76 10.77
N GLU A 8 -3.40 -5.95 11.99
CA GLU A 8 -4.83 -5.91 12.32
C GLU A 8 -5.44 -4.53 12.03
N PHE A 9 -4.72 -3.46 12.38
CA PHE A 9 -5.12 -2.08 12.06
C PHE A 9 -5.27 -1.87 10.55
N THR A 10 -4.30 -2.31 9.76
CA THR A 10 -4.33 -2.16 8.30
C THR A 10 -5.43 -3.01 7.67
N GLN A 11 -5.68 -4.23 8.17
CA GLN A 11 -6.81 -5.06 7.75
C GLN A 11 -8.17 -4.41 8.06
N ASN A 12 -8.32 -3.83 9.25
CA ASN A 12 -9.52 -3.09 9.62
C ASN A 12 -9.75 -1.87 8.73
N LEU A 13 -8.69 -1.12 8.40
CA LEU A 13 -8.77 0.00 7.46
C LEU A 13 -9.28 -0.42 6.08
N ALA A 14 -8.90 -1.61 5.59
CA ALA A 14 -9.37 -2.10 4.29
C ALA A 14 -10.89 -2.22 4.21
N THR A 15 -11.59 -2.42 5.33
CA THR A 15 -13.07 -2.49 5.37
C THR A 15 -13.75 -1.21 4.86
N LEU A 16 -13.06 -0.07 4.98
CA LEU A 16 -13.49 1.26 4.52
C LEU A 16 -13.35 1.45 3.00
N SER A 17 -12.67 0.53 2.30
CA SER A 17 -12.59 0.57 0.84
C SER A 17 -13.98 0.42 0.22
N LYS A 18 -14.26 1.30 -0.76
CA LYS A 18 -15.50 1.29 -1.55
C LYS A 18 -15.38 0.45 -2.82
N CYS A 19 -14.21 -0.16 -3.07
CA CYS A 19 -14.02 -1.07 -4.19
C CYS A 19 -14.85 -2.34 -3.98
N ARG A 20 -15.58 -2.77 -5.01
CA ARG A 20 -16.47 -3.95 -4.95
C ARG A 20 -15.73 -5.27 -5.23
N GLU A 21 -14.62 -5.23 -5.97
CA GLU A 21 -13.87 -6.43 -6.36
C GLU A 21 -12.94 -6.92 -5.26
N ARG A 22 -12.18 -6.00 -4.65
CA ARG A 22 -11.23 -6.32 -3.58
C ARG A 22 -11.02 -5.11 -2.71
N LYS A 23 -10.96 -5.32 -1.39
CA LYS A 23 -10.74 -4.28 -0.39
C LYS A 23 -9.28 -4.30 0.03
N VAL A 24 -8.53 -3.26 -0.33
CA VAL A 24 -7.09 -3.14 -0.06
C VAL A 24 -6.83 -1.85 0.70
N ALA A 25 -6.02 -1.93 1.73
CA ALA A 25 -5.46 -0.79 2.45
C ALA A 25 -3.93 -0.86 2.48
N ALA A 26 -3.33 0.32 2.59
CA ALA A 26 -1.92 0.53 2.84
C ALA A 26 -1.72 1.66 3.85
N ILE A 27 -0.66 1.58 4.64
CA ILE A 27 -0.23 2.62 5.57
C ILE A 27 1.26 2.88 5.41
N ILE A 28 1.68 4.10 5.67
CA ILE A 28 3.11 4.48 5.72
C ILE A 28 3.41 4.99 7.13
N THR A 29 4.47 4.48 7.73
CA THR A 29 4.89 4.79 9.10
C THR A 29 6.37 5.10 9.17
N ASP A 30 6.81 5.65 10.30
CA ASP A 30 8.21 5.61 10.71
C ASP A 30 8.67 4.16 10.94
N LYS A 31 9.98 3.96 11.04
CA LYS A 31 10.57 2.62 11.28
C LYS A 31 10.18 2.02 12.64
N ASP A 32 9.87 2.86 13.63
CA ASP A 32 9.59 2.45 15.00
C ASP A 32 8.09 2.23 15.25
N PHE A 33 7.25 2.49 14.23
CA PHE A 33 5.80 2.37 14.25
C PHE A 33 5.13 3.25 15.32
N THR A 34 5.68 4.44 15.53
CA THR A 34 5.17 5.44 16.48
C THR A 34 4.37 6.55 15.80
N GLN A 35 4.56 6.74 14.49
CA GLN A 35 3.88 7.74 13.70
C GLN A 35 3.35 7.15 12.39
N VAL A 36 2.05 7.32 12.13
CA VAL A 36 1.44 7.01 10.84
C VAL A 36 1.45 8.29 10.00
N TYR A 37 2.23 8.29 8.92
CA TYR A 37 2.35 9.42 8.02
C TYR A 37 1.16 9.52 7.06
N SER A 38 0.64 8.38 6.58
CA SER A 38 -0.51 8.37 5.68
C SER A 38 -1.23 7.02 5.63
N ILE A 39 -2.50 7.07 5.21
CA ILE A 39 -3.36 5.91 4.98
C ILE A 39 -3.93 5.96 3.55
N GLY A 40 -3.75 4.88 2.82
CA GLY A 40 -4.30 4.63 1.50
C GLY A 40 -5.34 3.51 1.52
N LEU A 41 -6.46 3.74 0.84
CA LEU A 41 -7.48 2.72 0.56
C LEU A 41 -7.64 2.68 -0.95
N ASN A 42 -7.85 1.50 -1.54
CA ASN A 42 -8.13 1.44 -2.97
C ASN A 42 -9.56 1.96 -3.27
N GLY A 43 -9.73 2.62 -4.41
CA GLY A 43 -11.00 3.24 -4.78
C GLY A 43 -10.90 4.09 -6.03
N GLY A 44 -12.03 4.61 -6.49
CA GLY A 44 -12.05 5.54 -7.61
C GLY A 44 -11.50 6.93 -7.26
N PRO A 45 -11.25 7.76 -8.28
CA PRO A 45 -10.68 9.10 -8.13
C PRO A 45 -11.58 10.05 -7.33
N LYS A 46 -10.96 11.01 -6.64
CA LYS A 46 -11.65 12.00 -5.81
C LYS A 46 -12.65 12.80 -6.65
N GLY A 47 -13.89 12.92 -6.17
CA GLY A 47 -14.95 13.68 -6.84
C GLY A 47 -15.66 12.93 -7.98
N LEU A 48 -15.27 11.69 -8.27
CA LEU A 48 -15.88 10.84 -9.29
C LEU A 48 -16.50 9.59 -8.63
N ALA A 49 -16.69 8.51 -9.40
CA ALA A 49 -17.25 7.26 -8.90
C ALA A 49 -16.38 6.64 -7.79
N ASN A 50 -17.03 6.09 -6.76
CA ASN A 50 -16.33 5.45 -5.63
C ASN A 50 -15.56 4.18 -6.04
N CYS A 51 -15.97 3.51 -7.12
CA CYS A 51 -15.36 2.30 -7.64
C CYS A 51 -15.44 2.32 -9.17
N LEU A 52 -14.29 2.22 -9.83
CA LEU A 52 -14.20 2.17 -11.29
C LEU A 52 -14.29 0.75 -11.86
N CYS A 53 -14.27 -0.28 -11.00
CA CYS A 53 -14.31 -1.67 -11.47
C CYS A 53 -15.60 -2.04 -12.21
N VAL A 54 -16.66 -1.26 -12.04
CA VAL A 54 -17.97 -1.45 -12.70
C VAL A 54 -18.02 -0.72 -14.06
N VAL A 55 -17.16 0.27 -14.28
CA VAL A 55 -17.18 1.16 -15.46
C VAL A 55 -16.06 0.82 -16.43
N ASP A 56 -14.83 0.67 -15.92
CA ASP A 56 -13.61 0.48 -16.73
C ASP A 56 -13.15 -0.99 -16.78
N GLY A 57 -13.94 -1.91 -16.20
CA GLY A 57 -13.60 -3.32 -16.05
C GLY A 57 -12.83 -3.63 -14.77
N LYS A 58 -12.59 -4.93 -14.53
CA LYS A 58 -11.95 -5.40 -13.28
C LYS A 58 -10.63 -4.68 -13.03
N TYR A 59 -10.47 -4.20 -11.79
CA TYR A 59 -9.27 -3.52 -11.28
C TYR A 59 -9.03 -2.09 -11.78
N GLY A 60 -10.05 -1.38 -12.29
CA GLY A 60 -9.92 0.03 -12.69
C GLY A 60 -9.73 1.05 -11.54
N CYS A 61 -9.81 0.64 -10.27
CA CYS A 61 -9.64 1.55 -9.14
C CYS A 61 -8.17 1.94 -8.93
N VAL A 62 -7.93 3.13 -8.39
CA VAL A 62 -6.59 3.51 -7.89
C VAL A 62 -6.24 2.61 -6.70
N HIS A 63 -5.02 2.07 -6.72
CA HIS A 63 -4.53 1.15 -5.70
C HIS A 63 -4.27 1.85 -4.36
N ALA A 64 -4.32 1.06 -3.29
CA ALA A 64 -4.18 1.58 -1.93
C ALA A 64 -2.80 2.21 -1.71
N GLU A 65 -1.75 1.57 -2.23
CA GLU A 65 -0.36 2.02 -2.17
C GLU A 65 -0.21 3.41 -2.80
N ILE A 66 -0.77 3.60 -4.00
CA ILE A 66 -0.74 4.88 -4.71
C ILE A 66 -1.49 5.95 -3.92
N ASN A 67 -2.70 5.64 -3.44
CA ASN A 67 -3.46 6.57 -2.61
C ASN A 67 -2.74 6.90 -1.29
N CYS A 68 -1.95 5.98 -0.76
CA CYS A 68 -1.11 6.22 0.41
C CYS A 68 0.02 7.20 0.07
N LEU A 69 0.76 6.92 -1.00
CA LEU A 69 1.88 7.74 -1.49
C LEU A 69 1.45 9.18 -1.83
N VAL A 70 0.33 9.36 -2.54
CA VAL A 70 -0.20 10.68 -2.93
C VAL A 70 -0.51 11.56 -1.71
N LYS A 71 -0.97 10.94 -0.62
CA LYS A 71 -1.29 11.64 0.64
C LYS A 71 -0.06 11.88 1.51
N ASN A 72 0.99 11.08 1.36
CA ASN A 72 2.21 11.24 2.15
C ASN A 72 2.91 12.57 1.83
N LYS A 73 3.18 13.37 2.86
CA LYS A 73 3.98 14.61 2.78
C LYS A 73 5.32 14.50 3.50
N CYS A 74 5.52 13.42 4.25
CA CYS A 74 6.75 13.16 4.98
C CYS A 74 7.85 12.68 4.02
N GLN A 75 9.03 13.28 4.13
CA GLN A 75 10.23 12.92 3.37
C GLN A 75 11.30 12.24 4.23
N ASP A 76 10.96 11.87 5.47
CA ASP A 76 11.87 11.19 6.38
C ASP A 76 12.41 9.91 5.71
N PRO A 77 13.67 9.55 5.96
CA PRO A 77 14.24 8.32 5.44
C PRO A 77 13.63 7.08 6.10
N ASP A 78 13.92 5.90 5.53
CA ASP A 78 13.67 4.59 6.16
C ASP A 78 12.21 4.28 6.53
N LYS A 79 11.25 4.89 5.81
CA LYS A 79 9.82 4.65 6.01
C LYS A 79 9.47 3.16 5.87
N VAL A 80 8.41 2.76 6.56
CA VAL A 80 7.85 1.42 6.46
C VAL A 80 6.45 1.48 5.85
N MET A 81 6.16 0.58 4.93
CA MET A 81 4.81 0.39 4.41
C MET A 81 4.23 -0.92 4.92
N PHE A 82 2.97 -0.89 5.35
CA PHE A 82 2.15 -2.10 5.48
C PHE A 82 1.08 -2.07 4.41
N VAL A 83 0.85 -3.19 3.73
CA VAL A 83 -0.16 -3.31 2.68
C VAL A 83 -0.87 -4.66 2.76
N THR A 84 -2.19 -4.65 2.67
CA THR A 84 -2.99 -5.88 2.77
C THR A 84 -2.73 -6.89 1.65
N LEU A 85 -2.29 -6.44 0.48
CA LEU A 85 -2.03 -7.26 -0.70
C LEU A 85 -0.66 -6.94 -1.28
N ALA A 86 0.06 -7.96 -1.76
CA ALA A 86 1.35 -7.78 -2.41
C ALA A 86 1.29 -6.69 -3.51
N PRO A 87 2.20 -5.69 -3.49
CA PRO A 87 2.20 -4.62 -4.48
C PRO A 87 2.37 -5.13 -5.90
N CYS A 88 1.59 -4.59 -6.83
CA CYS A 88 1.84 -4.81 -8.26
C CYS A 88 3.13 -4.11 -8.71
N LYS A 89 3.60 -4.40 -9.93
CA LYS A 89 4.82 -3.80 -10.50
C LYS A 89 4.79 -2.26 -10.48
N GLN A 90 3.66 -1.64 -10.81
CA GLN A 90 3.50 -0.18 -10.85
C GLN A 90 3.55 0.43 -9.44
N CYS A 91 2.87 -0.19 -8.47
CA CYS A 91 2.91 0.25 -7.08
C CYS A 91 4.33 0.11 -6.50
N ALA A 92 5.01 -1.01 -6.77
CA ALA A 92 6.41 -1.20 -6.38
C ALA A 92 7.34 -0.12 -6.96
N ALA A 93 7.22 0.20 -8.25
CA ALA A 93 8.00 1.27 -8.87
C ALA A 93 7.72 2.64 -8.22
N ALA A 94 6.45 2.94 -7.90
CA ALA A 94 6.09 4.17 -7.19
C ALA A 94 6.67 4.23 -5.76
N ILE A 95 6.64 3.12 -5.03
CA ILE A 95 7.24 3.01 -3.69
C ILE A 95 8.75 3.31 -3.76
N ILE A 96 9.47 2.71 -4.71
CA ILE A 96 10.91 2.92 -4.91
C ILE A 96 11.24 4.38 -5.19
N ASN A 97 10.45 5.04 -6.05
CA ASN A 97 10.68 6.43 -6.45
C ASN A 97 10.23 7.46 -5.39
N THR A 98 9.69 7.03 -4.26
CA THR A 98 9.20 7.95 -3.24
C THR A 98 10.36 8.62 -2.49
N PRO A 99 10.35 9.96 -2.31
CA PRO A 99 11.38 10.68 -1.56
C PRO A 99 11.58 10.14 -0.13
N GLY A 100 12.83 10.16 0.33
CA GLY A 100 13.27 9.53 1.57
C GLY A 100 13.34 7.99 1.52
N GLY A 101 12.71 7.36 0.51
CA GLY A 101 12.75 5.91 0.35
C GLY A 101 12.01 5.13 1.44
N PHE A 102 12.04 3.80 1.30
CA PHE A 102 11.46 2.85 2.23
C PHE A 102 12.51 1.84 2.65
N SER A 103 12.57 1.52 3.93
CA SER A 103 13.40 0.44 4.46
C SER A 103 12.72 -0.91 4.27
N THR A 104 11.40 -0.97 4.53
CA THR A 104 10.63 -2.23 4.55
C THR A 104 9.22 -2.06 4.00
N VAL A 105 8.76 -3.08 3.26
CA VAL A 105 7.37 -3.28 2.87
C VAL A 105 6.87 -4.60 3.47
N TYR A 106 5.93 -4.49 4.41
CA TYR A 106 5.18 -5.60 4.96
C TYR A 106 3.91 -5.84 4.14
N TYR A 107 3.68 -7.08 3.70
CA TYR A 107 2.47 -7.44 2.96
C TYR A 107 1.78 -8.68 3.54
N PHE A 108 0.46 -8.82 3.39
CA PHE A 108 -0.29 -9.87 4.10
C PHE A 108 -0.70 -11.02 3.18
N GLU A 109 -1.25 -10.69 2.01
CA GLU A 109 -1.69 -11.65 1.00
C GLU A 109 -0.83 -11.60 -0.25
N ASP A 110 -0.60 -12.75 -0.89
CA ASP A 110 0.07 -12.79 -2.18
C ASP A 110 -0.84 -12.26 -3.29
N TRP A 111 -0.22 -11.69 -4.32
CA TRP A 111 -0.84 -11.41 -5.60
C TRP A 111 -0.42 -12.47 -6.62
N LYS A 112 -1.15 -12.55 -7.74
CA LYS A 112 -0.92 -13.56 -8.79
C LYS A 112 0.54 -13.63 -9.26
N GLU A 113 1.20 -12.47 -9.31
CA GLU A 113 2.59 -12.34 -9.72
C GLU A 113 3.41 -11.65 -8.65
N ASP A 114 4.64 -12.12 -8.47
CA ASP A 114 5.61 -11.60 -7.52
C ASP A 114 6.48 -10.46 -8.10
N THR A 115 6.16 -9.96 -9.30
CA THR A 115 7.00 -9.02 -10.05
C THR A 115 7.27 -7.73 -9.26
N GLY A 116 6.26 -7.21 -8.55
CA GLY A 116 6.43 -6.06 -7.66
C GLY A 116 7.34 -6.35 -6.47
N LEU A 117 7.19 -7.53 -5.85
CA LEU A 117 8.03 -7.95 -4.72
C LEU A 117 9.50 -8.11 -5.14
N ARG A 118 9.76 -8.70 -6.32
CA ARG A 118 11.11 -8.81 -6.88
C ARG A 118 11.72 -7.44 -7.17
N LEU A 119 10.93 -6.51 -7.70
CA LEU A 119 11.39 -5.16 -7.99
C LEU A 119 11.78 -4.39 -6.71
N LEU A 120 10.98 -4.49 -5.65
CA LEU A 120 11.29 -3.91 -4.34
C LEU A 120 12.60 -4.46 -3.77
N ARG A 121 12.79 -5.79 -3.80
CA ARG A 121 14.02 -6.44 -3.33
C ARG A 121 15.24 -6.01 -4.13
N ALA A 122 15.12 -5.89 -5.46
CA ALA A 122 16.20 -5.43 -6.33
C ALA A 122 16.63 -3.99 -6.04
N ALA A 123 15.72 -3.15 -5.51
CA ALA A 123 16.01 -1.80 -5.05
C ALA A 123 16.56 -1.73 -3.61
N GLY A 124 16.83 -2.88 -2.97
CA GLY A 124 17.36 -2.94 -1.60
C GLY A 124 16.31 -2.78 -0.49
N ILE A 125 15.02 -2.77 -0.83
CA ILE A 125 13.92 -2.66 0.14
C ILE A 125 13.62 -4.06 0.70
N GLN A 126 13.54 -4.18 2.03
CA GLN A 126 13.13 -5.44 2.66
C GLN A 126 11.65 -5.72 2.40
N VAL A 127 11.32 -6.95 2.04
CA VAL A 127 9.95 -7.36 1.73
C VAL A 127 9.58 -8.57 2.55
N VAL A 128 8.64 -8.40 3.47
CA VAL A 128 8.28 -9.41 4.48
C VAL A 128 6.79 -9.70 4.43
N LYS A 129 6.44 -10.98 4.31
CA LYS A 129 5.05 -11.43 4.43
C LYS A 129 4.70 -11.60 5.91
N ILE A 130 3.62 -10.99 6.37
CA ILE A 130 3.20 -11.06 7.80
C ILE A 130 1.74 -11.38 7.99
#